data_AF-A0A7V6B7H4-F1
#
_entry.id   AF-A0A7V6B7H4-F1
#
_cell.length_a   1.000
_cell.length_b   1.000
_cell.length_c   1.000
_cell.angle_alpha   90.00
_cell.angle_beta   90.00
_cell.angle_gamma   90.00
#
_symmetry.space_group_name_H-M   'P 1'
#
loop_
_entity.id
_entity.type
_entity.pdbx_description
1 polymer ?
#
loop_
_entity_poly.entity_id
_entity_poly.type
_entity_poly.pdbx_seq_one_letter_code
_entity_poly.pdbx_strand_id
1 'polypeptide(L)' 'MGKFGFSWSWKRAIGLSGAKARLSRRIGIPLTRSGRQRKVGRMMGCLIPTLFLLSVCACVVLALL' A
#
# COMPACT_ATOMS: atom_id res chain seq x y z
N MET A 1 -20.61 3.60 4.58
CA MET A 1 -19.79 4.34 5.57
C MET A 1 -20.74 5.00 6.55
N GLY A 2 -20.74 4.62 7.84
CA GLY A 2 -21.62 5.25 8.84
C GLY A 2 -21.13 6.63 9.24
N LYS A 3 -22.06 7.56 9.52
CA LYS A 3 -21.88 9.01 9.78
C LYS A 3 -20.81 9.42 10.82
N PHE A 4 -20.19 8.48 11.52
CA PHE A 4 -19.20 8.76 12.58
C PHE A 4 -17.81 8.14 12.37
N GLY A 5 -17.51 7.49 11.24
CA GLY A 5 -16.15 6.97 10.96
C GLY A 5 -15.65 5.87 11.92
N PHE A 6 -16.38 5.54 12.98
CA PHE A 6 -16.09 4.47 13.91
C PHE A 6 -16.65 3.14 13.39
N SER A 7 -15.77 2.34 12.80
CA SER A 7 -16.00 0.91 12.61
C SER A 7 -15.78 0.21 13.96
N TRP A 8 -16.86 -0.04 14.70
CA TRP A 8 -16.79 -0.89 15.90
C TRP A 8 -16.60 -2.34 15.48
N SER A 9 -15.50 -2.94 15.92
CA SER A 9 -15.20 -4.35 15.70
C SER A 9 -14.80 -4.96 17.04
N TRP A 10 -15.44 -6.08 17.40
CA TRP A 10 -15.12 -6.86 18.58
C TRP A 10 -13.63 -7.24 18.67
N LYS A 11 -12.97 -7.46 17.53
CA LYS A 11 -11.53 -7.76 17.45
C LYS A 11 -10.66 -6.57 17.89
N ARG A 12 -11.18 -5.34 17.84
CA ARG A 12 -10.52 -4.11 18.33
C ARG A 12 -10.78 -3.92 19.83
N ALA A 13 -12.00 -4.21 20.30
CA ALA A 13 -12.37 -4.17 21.72
C ALA A 13 -11.60 -5.19 22.57
N ILE A 14 -11.41 -6.41 22.05
CA ILE A 14 -10.63 -7.49 22.70
C ILE A 14 -9.11 -7.21 22.62
N GLY A 15 -8.67 -6.15 21.91
CA GLY A 15 -7.25 -5.76 21.84
C GLY A 15 -6.39 -6.59 20.87
N LEU A 16 -6.95 -7.60 20.20
CA LEU A 16 -6.25 -8.40 19.17
C LEU A 16 -5.68 -7.54 18.03
N SER A 17 -6.40 -6.49 17.64
CA SER A 17 -5.93 -5.53 16.62
C SER A 17 -4.67 -4.77 17.09
N GLY A 18 -4.64 -4.35 18.36
CA GLY A 18 -3.49 -3.65 18.95
C GLY A 18 -2.27 -4.56 19.15
N ALA A 19 -2.49 -5.83 19.53
CA ALA A 19 -1.43 -6.82 19.66
C ALA A 19 -0.68 -7.05 18.34
N LYS A 20 -1.41 -7.23 17.23
CA LYS A 20 -0.82 -7.37 15.88
C LYS A 20 -0.01 -6.13 15.48
N ALA A 21 -0.49 -4.94 15.81
CA ALA A 21 0.22 -3.69 15.54
C ALA A 21 1.53 -3.59 16.35
N ARG A 22 1.49 -3.94 17.65
CA ARG A 22 2.69 -3.96 18.51
C ARG A 22 3.73 -4.97 18.01
N LEU A 23 3.29 -6.17 17.65
CA LEU A 23 4.17 -7.21 17.12
C LEU A 23 4.79 -6.81 15.77
N SER A 24 3.98 -6.22 14.88
CA SER A 24 4.46 -5.73 13.60
C SER A 24 5.53 -4.64 13.73
N ARG A 25 5.43 -3.76 14.75
CA ARG A 25 6.47 -2.76 15.05
C ARG A 25 7.76 -3.37 15.58
N ARG A 26 7.68 -4.47 16.35
CA ARG A 26 8.87 -5.17 16.87
C ARG A 26 9.59 -5.97 15.79
N ILE A 27 8.84 -6.65 14.93
CA ILE A 27 9.40 -7.50 13.85
C ILE A 27 9.76 -6.67 12.61
N GLY A 28 9.18 -5.47 12.44
CA GLY A 28 9.36 -4.62 11.25
C GLY A 28 8.60 -5.10 10.00
N ILE A 29 7.87 -6.21 10.11
CA ILE A 29 7.10 -6.80 9.01
C ILE A 29 5.60 -6.53 9.22
N PRO A 30 4.89 -5.98 8.21
CA PRO A 30 3.44 -5.76 8.31
C PRO A 30 2.69 -7.09 8.36
N LEU A 31 2.06 -7.36 9.49
CA LEU A 31 1.24 -8.58 9.70
C LEU A 31 -0.18 -8.46 9.14
N THR A 32 -0.56 -7.30 8.63
CA THR A 32 -1.89 -7.05 8.04
C THR A 32 -1.83 -7.14 6.52
N ARG A 33 -2.90 -7.65 5.90
CA ARG A 33 -3.04 -7.69 4.43
C ARG A 33 -2.83 -6.31 3.82
N SER A 34 -3.51 -5.29 4.37
CA SER A 34 -3.38 -3.90 3.93
C SER A 34 -1.97 -3.34 4.11
N GLY A 35 -1.28 -3.69 5.20
CA GLY A 35 0.11 -3.29 5.42
C GLY A 35 1.07 -3.90 4.39
N ARG A 36 0.88 -5.19 4.03
CA ARG A 36 1.64 -5.83 2.95
C ARG A 36 1.36 -5.18 1.59
N GLN A 37 0.08 -4.93 1.28
CA GLN A 37 -0.32 -4.26 0.04
C GLN A 37 0.31 -2.86 -0.08
N ARG A 38 0.40 -2.09 1.01
CA ARG A 38 1.11 -0.80 1.02
C ARG A 38 2.63 -0.94 0.89
N LYS A 39 3.23 -2.02 1.41
CA LYS A 39 4.67 -2.29 1.25
C LYS A 39 5.00 -2.63 -0.21
N VAL A 40 4.24 -3.53 -0.82
CA VAL A 40 4.38 -3.91 -2.24
C VAL A 40 4.00 -2.76 -3.16
N GLY A 41 2.90 -2.06 -2.88
CA GLY A 41 2.47 -0.91 -3.67
C GLY A 41 3.47 0.24 -3.67
N ARG A 42 4.19 0.48 -2.57
CA ARG A 42 5.31 1.44 -2.56
C ARG A 42 6.48 0.99 -3.44
N MET A 43 6.77 -0.31 -3.52
CA MET A 43 7.81 -0.83 -4.41
C MET A 43 7.39 -0.72 -5.89
N MET A 44 6.15 -1.06 -6.22
CA MET A 44 5.66 -0.98 -7.60
C MET A 44 5.34 0.46 -8.06
N GLY A 45 4.99 1.34 -7.12
CA GLY A 45 4.50 2.69 -7.41
C GLY A 45 5.50 3.60 -8.11
N CYS A 46 6.81 3.38 -7.98
CA CYS A 46 7.82 4.17 -8.70
C CYS A 46 8.17 3.57 -10.07
N LEU A 47 8.21 2.23 -10.18
CA LEU A 47 8.64 1.54 -11.39
C LEU A 47 7.62 1.65 -12.53
N ILE A 48 6.33 1.52 -12.21
CA ILE A 48 5.26 1.54 -13.22
C ILE A 48 5.16 2.92 -13.93
N PRO A 49 5.08 4.06 -13.22
CA PRO A 49 4.99 5.36 -13.90
C PRO A 49 6.28 5.75 -14.60
N THR A 50 7.46 5.37 -14.09
CA THR A 50 8.73 5.66 -14.77
C THR A 50 8.86 4.91 -16.09
N LEU A 51 8.56 3.61 -16.11
CA LEU A 51 8.55 2.83 -17.35
C LEU A 51 7.49 3.30 -18.34
N PHE A 52 6.31 3.69 -17.85
CA PHE A 52 5.26 4.24 -18.70
C PHE A 52 5.68 5.56 -19.35
N LEU A 53 6.27 6.48 -18.57
CA LEU A 53 6.75 7.76 -19.10
C LEU A 53 7.87 7.57 -20.14
N LEU A 54 8.78 6.64 -19.88
CA LEU A 54 9.91 6.32 -20.74
C LEU A 54 9.45 5.67 -22.05
N SER A 55 8.48 4.74 -21.97
CA SER A 55 7.80 4.15 -23.12
C SER A 55 7.11 5.21 -24.00
N VAL A 56 6.32 6.10 -23.39
CA VAL A 56 5.63 7.17 -24.12
C VAL A 56 6.62 8.12 -24.78
N CYS A 57 7.69 8.53 -24.08
CA CYS A 57 8.75 9.35 -24.67
C CYS A 57 9.42 8.66 -25.88
N ALA A 58 9.76 7.38 -25.77
CA ALA A 58 10.37 6.63 -26.86
C ALA A 58 9.44 6.55 -28.09
N CYS A 59 8.16 6.28 -27.89
CA CYS A 59 7.16 6.26 -28.96
C CYS A 59 7.03 7.63 -29.66
N VAL A 60 7.04 8.73 -28.91
CA VAL A 60 6.96 10.09 -29.48
C VAL A 60 8.21 10.42 -30.31
N VAL A 61 9.41 10.09 -29.81
CA VAL A 61 10.66 10.32 -30.54
C VAL A 61 10.71 9.51 -31.83
N LEU A 62 10.28 8.24 -31.80
CA LEU A 62 10.19 7.39 -33.00
C LEU A 62 9.15 7.88 -34.01
N ALA A 63 8.07 8.51 -33.57
CA ALA A 63 7.05 9.07 -34.47
C ALA A 63 7.48 10.42 -35.10
N LEU A 64 8.49 11.09 -34.53
CA LEU A 64 9.03 12.36 -35.00
C LEU A 64 10.29 12.21 -35.86
N LEU A 65 10.96 11.05 -35.80
CA LEU A 65 12.07 10.64 -36.66
C LEU A 65 11.55 10.09 -37.99
#